data_AF-B3SJZ1-F1
#
_entry.id   AF-B3SJZ1-F1
#
_cell.length_a   1.000
_cell.length_b   1.000
_cell.length_c   1.000
_cell.angle_alpha   90.00
_cell.angle_beta   90.00
_cell.angle_gamma   90.00
#
_symmetry.space_group_name_H-M   'P 1'
#
loop_
_entity.id
_entity.type
_entity.pdbx_description
1 polymer ?
#
loop_
_entity_poly.entity_id
_entity_poly.type
_entity_poly.pdbx_seq_one_letter_code
_entity_poly.pdbx_strand_id
1 'polypeptide(L)' 'AVPGFEQAIQAYASHLLSLSYQKVPRSVLAEAVNMDGASLDKFIEHQVTSSGWIVEKEGGSIVLPQNEFNHPEL' A
#
# COMPACT_ATOMS: atom_id res chain seq x y z
N ALA A 1 22.75 9.33 -5.31
CA ALA A 1 21.35 9.22 -4.86
C ALA A 1 20.89 10.58 -4.34
N VAL A 2 19.67 10.99 -4.66
CA VAL A 2 19.07 12.20 -4.09
C VAL A 2 18.45 11.80 -2.73
N PRO A 3 18.87 12.43 -1.61
CA PRO A 3 18.29 12.12 -0.30
C PRO A 3 16.77 12.26 -0.31
N GLY A 4 16.05 11.24 0.19
CA GLY A 4 14.58 11.27 0.28
C GLY A 4 13.83 10.91 -1.00
N PHE A 5 14.51 10.76 -2.14
CA PHE A 5 13.84 10.52 -3.42
C PHE A 5 13.07 9.19 -3.43
N GLU A 6 13.70 8.10 -2.96
CA GLU A 6 13.06 6.79 -2.91
C GLU A 6 11.82 6.79 -2.01
N GLN A 7 11.92 7.42 -0.83
CA GLN A 7 10.79 7.58 0.09
C GLN A 7 9.64 8.36 -0.55
N ALA A 8 9.94 9.41 -1.33
CA ALA A 8 8.92 10.19 -2.04
C ALA A 8 8.22 9.35 -3.12
N ILE A 9 8.96 8.53 -3.88
CA ILE A 9 8.38 7.62 -4.88
C ILE A 9 7.50 6.56 -4.22
N GLN A 10 7.95 5.98 -3.10
CA GLN A 10 7.18 4.98 -2.34
C GLN A 10 5.88 5.55 -1.78
N ALA A 11 5.93 6.77 -1.23
CA ALA A 11 4.75 7.48 -0.76
C ALA A 11 3.77 7.77 -1.90
N TYR A 12 4.28 8.23 -3.04
CA TYR A 12 3.47 8.49 -4.23
C TYR A 12 2.77 7.22 -4.75
N ALA A 13 3.52 6.12 -4.89
CA ALA A 13 2.96 4.84 -5.33
C ALA A 13 1.84 4.34 -4.39
N SER A 14 2.08 4.40 -3.07
CA SER A 14 1.10 3.99 -2.06
C SER A 14 -0.15 4.86 -2.06
N HIS A 15 0.01 6.16 -2.30
CA HIS A 15 -1.10 7.10 -2.43
C HIS A 15 -1.95 6.78 -3.66
N LEU A 16 -1.35 6.56 -4.83
CA LEU A 16 -2.08 6.21 -6.04
C LEU A 16 -2.83 4.89 -5.91
N LEU A 17 -2.22 3.88 -5.29
CA LEU A 17 -2.90 2.61 -5.04
C LEU A 17 -4.12 2.81 -4.13
N SER A 18 -3.98 3.60 -3.06
CA SER A 18 -5.09 3.90 -2.14
C SER A 18 -6.20 4.69 -2.81
N LEU A 19 -5.88 5.50 -3.81
CA LEU A 19 -6.87 6.23 -4.61
C LEU A 19 -7.61 5.32 -5.60
N SER A 20 -6.90 4.35 -6.20
CA SER A 20 -7.40 3.62 -7.36
C SER A 20 -8.04 2.27 -7.03
N TYR A 21 -7.63 1.65 -5.92
CA TYR A 21 -8.04 0.30 -5.57
C TYR A 21 -8.50 0.22 -4.12
N GLN A 22 -9.59 -0.50 -3.88
CA GLN A 22 -9.97 -0.86 -2.51
C GLN A 22 -9.09 -1.97 -1.95
N LYS A 23 -8.54 -2.82 -2.82
CA LYS A 23 -7.83 -4.04 -2.43
C LYS A 23 -6.71 -4.33 -3.41
N VAL A 24 -5.53 -4.63 -2.88
CA VAL A 24 -4.34 -4.95 -3.68
C VAL A 24 -3.64 -6.21 -3.15
N PRO A 25 -3.16 -7.12 -4.02
CA PRO A 25 -2.31 -8.21 -3.58
C PRO A 25 -1.00 -7.68 -2.98
N ARG A 26 -0.48 -8.32 -1.93
CA ARG A 26 0.79 -7.92 -1.32
C ARG A 26 1.95 -7.89 -2.33
N SER A 27 1.98 -8.79 -3.31
CA SER A 27 3.01 -8.80 -4.35
C SER A 27 2.97 -7.53 -5.22
N VAL A 28 1.78 -7.05 -5.57
CA VAL A 28 1.62 -5.82 -6.35
C VAL A 28 2.10 -4.61 -5.55
N LEU A 29 1.78 -4.56 -4.24
CA LEU A 29 2.33 -3.52 -3.38
C LEU A 29 3.85 -3.59 -3.33
N ALA A 30 4.42 -4.78 -3.12
CA ALA A 30 5.87 -5.02 -3.05
C ALA A 30 6.61 -4.45 -4.27
N GLU A 31 6.10 -4.73 -5.46
CA GLU A 31 6.63 -4.19 -6.72
C GLU A 31 6.46 -2.68 -6.82
N ALA A 32 5.29 -2.14 -6.46
CA ALA A 32 4.99 -0.71 -6.57
C ALA A 32 5.86 0.17 -5.65
N VAL A 33 6.17 -0.31 -4.45
CA VAL A 33 7.04 0.41 -3.49
C VAL A 33 8.50 -0.06 -3.54
N ASN A 34 8.81 -1.01 -4.43
CA ASN A 34 10.14 -1.62 -4.56
C ASN A 34 10.71 -2.10 -3.21
N MET A 35 9.90 -2.84 -2.44
CA MET A 35 10.30 -3.43 -1.16
C MET A 35 9.90 -4.89 -1.09
N ASP A 36 10.70 -5.68 -0.36
CA ASP A 36 10.43 -7.08 -0.07
C ASP A 36 10.71 -7.42 1.40
N GLY A 37 10.42 -8.68 1.75
CA GLY A 37 10.72 -9.26 3.05
C GLY A 37 10.32 -8.38 4.25
N ALA A 38 11.25 -8.27 5.20
CA ALA A 38 11.04 -7.56 6.47
C ALA A 38 10.86 -6.04 6.28
N SER A 39 11.39 -5.44 5.21
CA SER A 39 11.21 -4.01 4.92
C SER A 39 9.76 -3.74 4.51
N LEU A 40 9.21 -4.59 3.66
CA LEU A 40 7.80 -4.54 3.27
C LEU A 40 6.87 -4.80 4.47
N ASP A 41 7.21 -5.74 5.35
CA ASP A 41 6.43 -5.99 6.57
C ASP A 41 6.33 -4.75 7.44
N LYS A 42 7.46 -4.10 7.75
CA LYS A 42 7.49 -2.86 8.53
C LYS A 42 6.73 -1.72 7.88
N PHE A 43 6.83 -1.62 6.54
CA PHE A 43 6.09 -0.62 5.78
C PHE A 43 4.57 -0.84 5.94
N ILE A 44 4.10 -2.07 5.77
CA ILE A 44 2.68 -2.41 5.90
C ILE A 44 2.20 -2.18 7.35
N GLU A 45 2.96 -2.61 8.36
CA GLU A 45 2.65 -2.37 9.78
C GLU A 45 2.47 -0.89 10.09
N HIS A 46 3.36 -0.04 9.54
CA HIS A 46 3.23 1.40 9.66
C HIS A 46 1.92 1.88 9.02
N GLN A 47 1.63 1.48 7.78
CA GLN A 47 0.39 1.90 7.09
C GLN A 47 -0.90 1.42 7.78
N VAL A 48 -0.88 0.23 8.38
CA VAL A 48 -1.99 -0.27 9.20
C VAL A 48 -2.23 0.67 10.39
N THR A 49 -1.15 1.10 11.05
CA THR A 49 -1.23 1.96 12.25
C THR A 49 -1.55 3.42 11.92
N SER A 50 -0.99 3.95 10.84
CA SER A 50 -1.07 5.38 10.49
C SER A 50 -2.18 5.74 9.51
N SER A 51 -2.56 4.79 8.65
CA SER A 51 -3.34 5.05 7.44
C SER A 51 -4.56 4.16 7.32
N GLY A 52 -4.85 3.31 8.32
CA GLY A 52 -6.06 2.49 8.36
C GLY A 52 -6.09 1.32 7.37
N TRP A 53 -4.93 0.88 6.88
CA TRP A 53 -4.85 -0.31 6.03
C TRP A 53 -5.21 -1.56 6.83
N ILE A 54 -5.76 -2.58 6.16
CA ILE A 54 -6.10 -3.87 6.78
C ILE A 54 -5.41 -4.97 5.98
N VAL A 55 -4.70 -5.86 6.67
CA VAL A 55 -4.10 -7.06 6.06
C VAL A 55 -5.08 -8.22 6.22
N GLU A 56 -5.52 -8.79 5.09
CA GLU A 56 -6.34 -10.00 5.12
C GLU A 56 -5.46 -11.23 5.37
N LYS A 57 -5.91 -12.08 6.29
CA LYS A 57 -5.23 -13.33 6.65
C LYS A 57 -5.31 -14.37 5.53
N GLU A 58 -6.38 -14.33 4.73
CA GLU A 58 -6.61 -15.23 3.60
C GLU A 58 -6.25 -14.52 2.30
N GLY A 59 -5.42 -15.15 1.46
CA GLY A 59 -5.05 -14.59 0.15
C GLY A 59 -4.02 -13.44 0.17
N GLY A 60 -3.55 -13.01 1.34
CA GLY A 60 -2.43 -12.07 1.48
C GLY A 60 -2.66 -10.71 0.82
N SER A 61 -3.92 -10.28 0.73
CA SER A 61 -4.29 -8.99 0.16
C SER A 61 -4.32 -7.90 1.23
N ILE A 62 -4.14 -6.66 0.78
CA ILE A 62 -4.18 -5.47 1.61
C ILE A 62 -5.41 -4.67 1.18
N VAL A 63 -6.31 -4.43 2.14
CA VAL A 63 -7.49 -3.59 1.96
C VAL A 63 -7.11 -2.17 2.34
N LEU A 64 -7.35 -1.25 1.40
CA LEU A 64 -7.05 0.16 1.52
C LEU A 64 -8.33 0.91 1.96
N PRO A 65 -8.20 2.01 2.74
CA PRO A 65 -9.35 2.77 3.20
C PRO A 65 -10.21 3.23 2.02
N GLN A 66 -11.53 3.11 2.19
CA GLN A 66 -12.46 3.58 1.18
C GLN A 66 -12.43 5.11 1.04
N ASN A 67 -12.56 5.59 -0.19
CA ASN A 67 -12.70 6.98 -0.58
C ASN A 67 -13.57 7.09 -1.84
N GLU A 68 -13.92 8.30 -2.23
CA GLU A 68 -14.83 8.60 -3.34
C GLU A 68 -14.45 7.96 -4.70
N PHE A 69 -13.21 7.49 -4.88
CA PHE A 69 -12.70 6.92 -6.13
C PHE A 69 -12.49 5.40 -6.10
N ASN A 70 -12.42 4.77 -4.92
CA ASN A 70 -12.04 3.35 -4.82
C ASN A 70 -13.19 2.42 -4.35
N HIS A 71 -14.44 2.80 -4.61
CA HIS A 71 -15.61 1.96 -4.33
C HIS A 71 -15.91 1.02 -5.50
N PRO A 72 -15.85 -0.32 -5.33
CA PRO A 72 -16.09 -1.28 -6.42
C PRO A 72 -17.54 -1.34 -6.92
N GLU A 73 -18.46 -0.64 -6.26
CA GLU A 73 -19.90 -0.67 -6.53
C GLU A 73 -20.37 0.51 -7.40
N LEU A 74 -19.43 1.37 -7.82
CA LEU A 74 -19.59 2.38 -8.87
C LEU A 74 -19.02 1.85 -10.19
#